data_AF-A0A962FUP5-F1
#
_entry.id   AF-A0A962FUP5-F1
#
_cell.length_a   1.000
_cell.length_b   1.000
_cell.length_c   1.000
_cell.angle_alpha   90.00
_cell.angle_beta   90.00
_cell.angle_gamma   90.00
#
_symmetry.space_group_name_H-M   'P 1'
#
loop_
_entity.id
_entity.type
_entity.pdbx_description
1 polymer ?
#
loop_
_entity_poly.entity_id
_entity_poly.type
_entity_poly.pdbx_seq_one_letter_code
_entity_poly.pdbx_strand_id
1 'polypeptide(L)'
;DRGDILAVQNLVETPYINFRWMKSPGDVYGRSPVMKALPDIKTANKVVELILKNASIAVTGIWQADDDGVINPATIELVPGAIIPKAVGSRGLTPLDMPSRFDVSQLVLEDLRARIRHALLVDRLPSVGGGKMTATEIMERSGQIAMLLGAMFGRLQVEFLNPLLQRAYQILRERGAVPDLPLDGRTLAIEYRSPLARAQSSAHIQTLMGWLGLAQSLGKDTSARIDGDAVLDYFARTLGVPAVFLNPIVPIQTVQEGEMNNE
;
A
#
# COMPACT_ATOMS: atom_id res chain seq x y z
N ASP A 1 -16.53 32.23 30.36
CA ASP A 1 -15.82 31.97 29.09
C ASP A 1 -16.28 30.70 28.42
N ARG A 2 -17.37 30.78 27.64
CA ARG A 2 -17.73 29.77 26.65
C ARG A 2 -17.46 30.43 25.30
N GLY A 3 -16.42 29.97 24.60
CA GLY A 3 -16.05 30.52 23.29
C GLY A 3 -17.25 30.47 22.34
N ASP A 4 -17.50 31.60 21.68
CA ASP A 4 -18.68 31.82 20.84
C ASP A 4 -18.71 30.85 19.65
N ILE A 5 -19.81 30.11 19.55
CA ILE A 5 -20.10 29.22 18.43
C ILE A 5 -20.46 30.11 17.22
N LEU A 6 -19.65 30.06 16.16
CA LEU A 6 -19.85 30.88 14.95
C LEU A 6 -20.94 30.34 14.01
N ALA A 7 -21.10 29.02 13.91
CA ALA A 7 -22.13 28.40 13.08
C ALA A 7 -22.40 26.95 13.52
N VAL A 8 -23.67 26.55 13.44
CA VAL A 8 -24.12 25.16 13.59
C VAL A 8 -24.86 24.79 12.32
N GLN A 9 -24.43 23.71 11.66
CA GLN A 9 -25.07 23.21 10.45
C GLN A 9 -25.25 21.70 10.52
N ASN A 10 -26.40 21.23 10.07
CA ASN A 10 -26.65 19.81 9.83
C ASN A 10 -26.17 19.45 8.43
N LEU A 11 -25.27 18.47 8.35
CA LEU A 11 -24.77 17.95 7.08
C LEU A 11 -25.48 16.64 6.77
N VAL A 12 -25.85 16.44 5.50
CA VAL A 12 -26.47 15.19 5.02
C VAL A 12 -25.50 14.01 5.13
N GLU A 13 -24.20 14.28 4.90
CA GLU A 13 -23.12 13.30 5.03
C GLU A 13 -21.97 13.87 5.87
N THR A 14 -21.27 12.96 6.55
CA THR A 14 -20.11 13.30 7.37
C THR A 14 -18.97 13.85 6.51
N PRO A 15 -18.39 15.02 6.84
CA PRO A 15 -17.28 15.60 6.08
C PRO A 15 -15.94 14.90 6.36
N TYR A 16 -15.88 14.13 7.44
CA TYR A 16 -14.68 13.42 7.88
C TYR A 16 -14.61 12.04 7.26
N ILE A 17 -13.53 11.80 6.52
CA ILE A 17 -13.23 10.50 5.92
C ILE A 17 -12.11 9.86 6.73
N ASN A 18 -12.48 8.87 7.54
CA ASN A 18 -11.55 8.12 8.37
C ASN A 18 -11.29 6.76 7.73
N PHE A 19 -10.11 6.57 7.18
CA PHE A 19 -9.73 5.32 6.54
C PHE A 19 -8.69 4.57 7.38
N ARG A 20 -8.74 3.23 7.32
CA ARG A 20 -7.77 2.38 8.01
C ARG A 20 -6.91 1.67 6.99
N TRP A 21 -5.61 1.65 7.27
CA TRP A 21 -4.67 0.86 6.49
C TRP A 21 -4.92 -0.65 6.72
N MET A 22 -4.67 -1.17 7.92
CA MET A 22 -5.04 -2.54 8.29
C MET A 22 -6.01 -2.56 9.47
N LYS A 23 -6.91 -3.55 9.53
CA LYS A 23 -7.85 -3.76 10.64
C LYS A 23 -7.67 -5.17 11.20
N SER A 24 -7.58 -5.29 12.52
CA SER A 24 -7.74 -6.57 13.21
C SER A 24 -9.17 -6.71 13.74
N PRO A 25 -9.75 -7.92 13.79
CA PRO A 25 -11.05 -8.14 14.39
C PRO A 25 -11.08 -7.62 15.83
N GLY A 26 -12.14 -6.90 16.21
CA GLY A 26 -12.28 -6.29 17.55
C GLY A 26 -11.62 -4.92 17.72
N ASP A 27 -10.71 -4.51 16.83
CA ASP A 27 -10.08 -3.19 16.91
C ASP A 27 -10.90 -2.10 16.19
N VAL A 28 -11.09 -0.97 16.87
CA VAL A 28 -11.72 0.24 16.31
C VAL A 28 -10.74 0.99 15.40
N TYR A 29 -9.47 1.07 15.80
CA TYR A 29 -8.41 1.81 15.11
C TYR A 29 -7.66 0.94 14.10
N GLY A 30 -7.16 1.59 13.05
CA GLY A 30 -6.31 0.95 12.06
C GLY A 30 -4.85 0.82 12.51
N ARG A 31 -4.15 -0.20 12.01
CA ARG A 31 -2.70 -0.35 12.15
C ARG A 31 -1.98 0.08 10.87
N SER A 32 -0.82 0.73 11.03
CA SER A 32 0.02 1.16 9.90
C SER A 32 1.16 0.17 9.61
N PRO A 33 1.75 0.17 8.39
CA PRO A 33 2.96 -0.60 8.09
C PRO A 33 4.13 -0.21 8.99
N VAL A 34 4.22 1.09 9.31
CA VAL A 34 5.28 1.65 10.17
C VAL A 34 5.21 1.06 11.57
N MET A 35 4.01 0.81 12.11
CA MET A 35 3.86 0.14 13.41
C MET A 35 4.47 -1.26 13.41
N LYS A 36 4.41 -1.98 12.27
CA LYS A 36 5.05 -3.30 12.13
C LYS A 36 6.57 -3.19 12.04
N ALA A 37 7.08 -2.17 11.35
CA ALA A 37 8.51 -1.92 11.17
C ALA A 37 9.18 -1.18 12.35
N LEU A 38 8.41 -0.67 13.32
CA LEU A 38 8.90 0.18 14.39
C LEU A 38 10.04 -0.43 15.22
N PRO A 39 10.01 -1.73 15.61
CA PRO A 39 11.12 -2.35 16.33
C PRO A 39 12.43 -2.36 15.51
N ASP A 40 12.32 -2.68 14.22
CA ASP A 40 13.46 -2.70 13.31
C ASP A 40 14.02 -1.30 13.10
N ILE A 41 13.16 -0.28 12.96
CA ILE A 41 13.56 1.14 12.85
C ILE A 41 14.33 1.58 14.11
N LYS A 42 13.80 1.30 15.30
CA LYS A 42 14.46 1.67 16.56
C LYS A 42 15.82 0.98 16.70
N THR A 43 15.89 -0.30 16.34
CA THR A 43 17.13 -1.07 16.39
C THR A 43 18.15 -0.53 15.39
N ALA A 44 17.74 -0.26 14.15
CA ALA A 44 18.61 0.31 13.13
C ALA A 44 19.16 1.67 13.56
N ASN A 45 18.32 2.54 14.12
CA ASN A 45 18.75 3.84 14.67
C ASN A 45 19.78 3.66 15.79
N LYS A 46 19.58 2.67 16.66
CA LYS A 46 20.52 2.39 17.75
C LYS A 46 21.86 1.84 17.23
N VAL A 47 21.82 0.94 16.25
CA VAL A 47 23.04 0.42 15.59
C VAL A 47 23.82 1.57 14.94
N VAL A 48 23.14 2.47 14.23
CA VAL A 48 23.78 3.66 13.64
C VAL A 48 24.41 4.55 14.72
N GLU A 49 23.71 4.79 15.83
CA GLU A 49 24.28 5.54 16.97
C GLU A 49 25.56 4.89 17.52
N LEU A 50 25.56 3.56 17.68
CA LEU A 50 26.73 2.82 18.17
C LEU A 50 27.89 2.82 17.17
N ILE A 51 27.60 2.70 15.87
CA ILE A 51 28.61 2.80 14.81
C ILE A 51 29.26 4.19 14.84
N LEU A 52 28.46 5.25 14.96
CA LEU A 52 28.99 6.62 15.03
C LEU A 52 29.83 6.86 16.29
N LYS A 53 29.39 6.32 17.44
CA LYS A 53 30.19 6.35 18.67
C LYS A 53 31.51 5.61 18.50
N ASN A 54 31.49 4.40 17.96
CA ASN A 54 32.71 3.63 17.72
C ASN A 54 33.64 4.33 16.70
N ALA A 55 33.08 4.91 15.63
CA ALA A 55 33.83 5.69 14.66
C ALA A 55 34.50 6.91 15.31
N SER A 56 33.81 7.60 16.23
CA SER A 56 34.41 8.71 16.97
C SER A 56 35.61 8.26 17.82
N ILE A 57 35.50 7.12 18.52
CA ILE A 57 36.62 6.55 19.29
C ILE A 57 37.77 6.14 18.35
N ALA A 58 37.46 5.57 17.19
CA ALA A 58 38.48 5.16 16.22
C ALA A 58 39.25 6.36 15.63
N VAL A 59 38.59 7.51 15.45
CA VAL A 59 39.22 8.75 14.98
C VAL A 59 40.01 9.43 16.09
N THR A 60 39.45 9.57 17.30
CA THR A 60 40.12 10.29 18.40
C THR A 60 41.18 9.45 19.09
N GLY A 61 41.07 8.13 19.00
CA GLY A 61 41.80 7.18 19.84
C GLY A 61 41.33 7.20 21.30
N ILE A 62 41.77 6.19 22.04
CA ILE A 62 41.87 6.20 23.51
C ILE A 62 43.35 6.08 23.80
N TRP A 63 43.87 7.03 24.58
CA TRP A 63 45.31 7.17 24.83
C TRP A 63 45.64 6.67 26.23
N GLN A 64 46.84 6.11 26.43
CA GLN A 64 47.33 5.72 27.75
C GLN A 64 48.53 6.59 28.10
N ALA A 65 48.52 7.27 29.23
CA ALA A 65 49.65 8.09 29.69
C ALA A 65 50.21 7.52 30.99
N ASP A 66 51.52 7.59 31.19
CA ASP A 66 52.14 7.16 32.43
C ASP A 66 51.79 8.14 33.56
N ASP A 67 51.36 7.63 34.71
CA ASP A 67 51.01 8.38 35.93
C ASP A 67 51.56 7.65 37.16
N ASP A 68 52.06 8.41 38.15
CA ASP A 68 52.65 7.93 39.41
C ASP A 68 51.58 7.77 40.52
N GLY A 69 50.31 8.00 40.18
CA GLY A 69 49.17 7.88 41.08
C GLY A 69 48.59 6.46 41.21
N VAL A 70 47.81 6.24 42.29
CA VAL A 70 46.99 5.03 42.45
C VAL A 70 45.79 5.11 41.49
N ILE A 71 45.78 4.26 40.46
CA ILE A 71 44.66 4.16 39.53
C ILE A 71 43.46 3.55 40.25
N ASN A 72 42.29 4.20 40.15
CA ASN A 72 41.00 3.61 40.54
C ASN A 72 40.25 3.16 39.28
N PRO A 73 40.17 1.85 38.99
CA PRO A 73 39.45 1.33 37.83
C PRO A 73 37.95 1.67 37.81
N ALA A 74 37.35 1.94 38.97
CA ALA A 74 35.92 2.24 39.08
C ALA A 74 35.53 3.64 38.56
N THR A 75 36.50 4.55 38.38
CA THR A 75 36.27 5.93 37.91
C THR A 75 36.65 6.17 36.45
N ILE A 76 37.07 5.13 35.72
CA ILE A 76 37.53 5.27 34.34
C ILE A 76 36.32 5.23 33.40
N GLU A 77 36.05 6.35 32.73
CA GLU A 77 35.07 6.44 31.65
C GLU A 77 35.73 6.37 30.28
N LEU A 78 35.27 5.44 29.44
CA LEU A 78 35.78 5.25 28.08
C LEU A 78 35.03 6.15 27.10
N VAL A 79 35.51 7.39 26.97
CA VAL A 79 34.98 8.39 26.02
C VAL A 79 36.01 8.73 24.93
N PRO A 80 35.58 9.16 23.73
CA PRO A 80 36.50 9.55 22.65
C PRO A 80 37.50 10.61 23.12
N GLY A 81 38.80 10.36 22.96
CA GLY A 81 39.87 11.27 23.37
C GLY A 81 40.27 11.17 24.84
N ALA A 82 39.72 10.21 25.61
CA ALA A 82 40.14 9.96 26.98
C ALA A 82 41.61 9.52 27.06
N ILE A 83 42.29 10.00 28.10
CA ILE A 83 43.65 9.59 28.47
C ILE A 83 43.56 8.76 29.74
N ILE A 84 43.95 7.50 29.66
CA ILE A 84 43.92 6.54 30.78
C ILE A 84 45.30 6.53 31.45
N PRO A 85 45.40 6.83 32.75
CA PRO A 85 46.66 6.73 33.48
C PRO A 85 47.12 5.27 33.57
N LYS A 86 48.44 5.04 33.49
CA LYS A 86 49.08 3.72 33.55
C LYS A 86 50.35 3.78 34.38
N ALA A 87 50.74 2.67 35.00
CA ALA A 87 51.93 2.61 35.85
C ALA A 87 53.23 2.95 35.09
N VAL A 88 54.10 3.71 35.76
CA VAL A 88 55.38 4.21 35.25
C VAL A 88 56.30 3.06 34.80
N GLY A 89 56.91 3.19 33.61
CA GLY A 89 57.79 2.17 33.01
C GLY A 89 57.12 1.28 31.95
N SER A 90 55.88 1.60 31.58
CA SER A 90 55.16 0.94 30.50
C SER A 90 55.47 1.58 29.14
N ARG A 91 55.26 0.85 28.03
CA ARG A 91 55.56 1.33 26.65
C ARG A 91 54.64 2.49 26.23
N GLY A 92 54.85 3.71 26.71
CA GLY A 92 54.31 4.99 26.21
C GLY A 92 52.82 5.02 25.79
N LEU A 93 52.46 6.03 24.99
CA LEU A 93 51.11 6.22 24.42
C LEU A 93 50.79 5.13 23.38
N THR A 94 50.33 3.97 23.84
CA THR A 94 49.79 2.93 22.95
C THR A 94 48.28 3.08 22.78
N PRO A 95 47.75 3.12 21.54
CA PRO A 95 46.32 3.03 21.33
C PRO A 95 45.80 1.70 21.86
N LEU A 96 44.68 1.74 22.57
CA LEU A 96 44.00 0.53 23.02
C LEU A 96 43.39 -0.19 21.81
N ASP A 97 43.77 -1.46 21.60
CA ASP A 97 43.24 -2.27 20.51
C ASP A 97 41.73 -2.50 20.73
N MET A 98 40.90 -1.93 19.86
CA MET A 98 39.45 -2.08 19.96
C MET A 98 39.02 -3.43 19.35
N PRO A 99 38.33 -4.31 20.11
CA PRO A 99 37.95 -5.63 19.62
C PRO A 99 36.77 -5.63 18.62
N SER A 100 36.26 -4.46 18.22
CA SER A 100 34.99 -4.34 17.48
C SER A 100 35.19 -4.44 15.96
N ARG A 101 34.70 -5.53 15.36
CA ARG A 101 34.68 -5.73 13.90
C ARG A 101 33.47 -5.00 13.31
N PHE A 102 33.72 -3.88 12.63
CA PHE A 102 32.69 -3.04 11.98
C PHE A 102 31.77 -3.83 11.01
N ASP A 103 32.28 -4.92 10.43
CA ASP A 103 31.60 -5.72 9.42
C ASP A 103 30.29 -6.37 9.91
N VAL A 104 30.24 -6.81 11.17
CA VAL A 104 29.02 -7.46 11.71
C VAL A 104 27.91 -6.44 11.92
N SER A 105 28.23 -5.24 12.38
CA SER A 105 27.26 -4.17 12.57
C SER A 105 26.68 -3.68 11.23
N GLN A 106 27.48 -3.68 10.16
CA GLN A 106 26.99 -3.34 8.81
C GLN A 106 26.06 -4.41 8.25
N LEU A 107 26.40 -5.70 8.37
CA LEU A 107 25.54 -6.81 7.94
C LEU A 107 24.15 -6.75 8.61
N VAL A 108 24.13 -6.56 9.93
CA VAL A 108 22.87 -6.44 10.69
C VAL A 108 22.09 -5.20 10.26
N LEU A 109 22.76 -4.08 10.01
CA LEU A 109 22.11 -2.84 9.56
C LEU A 109 21.48 -3.00 8.16
N GLU A 110 22.15 -3.71 7.25
CA GLU A 110 21.61 -4.00 5.92
C GLU A 110 20.37 -4.89 5.98
N ASP A 111 20.38 -5.95 6.80
CA ASP A 111 19.20 -6.80 7.03
C ASP A 111 18.04 -5.99 7.61
N LEU A 112 18.28 -5.18 8.64
CA LEU A 112 17.25 -4.31 9.22
C LEU A 112 16.68 -3.33 8.18
N ARG A 113 17.52 -2.71 7.36
CA ARG A 113 17.09 -1.82 6.28
C ARG A 113 16.26 -2.57 5.23
N ALA A 114 16.64 -3.79 4.87
CA ALA A 114 15.89 -4.62 3.94
C ALA A 114 14.49 -4.96 4.50
N ARG A 115 14.40 -5.36 5.78
CA ARG A 115 13.11 -5.62 6.46
C ARG A 115 12.22 -4.39 6.50
N ILE A 116 12.79 -3.21 6.82
CA ILE A 116 12.05 -1.94 6.82
C ILE A 116 11.53 -1.62 5.41
N ARG A 117 12.37 -1.74 4.38
CA ARG A 117 11.94 -1.51 2.98
C ARG A 117 10.82 -2.44 2.55
N HIS A 118 10.92 -3.72 2.91
CA HIS A 118 9.89 -4.72 2.64
C HIS A 118 8.58 -4.41 3.36
N ALA A 119 8.65 -4.05 4.65
CA ALA A 119 7.46 -3.68 5.42
C ALA A 119 6.76 -2.42 4.87
N LEU A 120 7.52 -1.49 4.28
CA LEU A 120 7.03 -0.27 3.66
C LEU A 120 6.72 -0.41 2.16
N LEU A 121 6.78 -1.62 1.61
CA LEU A 121 6.47 -1.93 0.20
C LEU A 121 7.38 -1.22 -0.81
N VAL A 122 8.55 -0.76 -0.39
CA VAL A 122 9.50 -0.01 -1.24
C VAL A 122 10.18 -0.93 -2.25
N ASP A 123 10.40 -2.18 -1.86
CA ASP A 123 10.88 -3.27 -2.71
C ASP A 123 9.88 -3.67 -3.81
N ARG A 124 8.62 -3.28 -3.66
CA ARG A 124 7.56 -3.58 -4.63
C ARG A 124 7.45 -2.52 -5.71
N LEU A 125 8.06 -1.35 -5.57
CA LEU A 125 8.10 -0.36 -6.64
C LEU A 125 9.27 -0.68 -7.58
N PRO A 126 9.10 -0.56 -8.92
CA PRO A 126 10.22 -0.73 -9.84
C PRO A 126 11.35 0.23 -9.45
N SER A 127 12.56 -0.30 -9.33
CA SER A 127 13.72 0.53 -9.00
C SER A 127 13.91 1.56 -10.12
N VAL A 128 13.89 2.84 -9.76
CA VAL A 128 14.03 3.97 -10.70
C VAL A 128 15.39 3.94 -11.45
N GLY A 129 16.34 3.11 -11.01
CA GLY A 129 17.67 2.94 -11.61
C GLY A 129 17.98 1.55 -12.18
N GLY A 130 17.04 0.61 -12.20
CA GLY A 130 17.22 -0.67 -12.91
C GLY A 130 17.13 -0.45 -14.42
N GLY A 131 17.90 -1.18 -15.21
CA GLY A 131 17.97 -1.03 -16.67
C GLY A 131 16.61 -0.94 -17.37
N LYS A 132 16.59 -0.39 -18.61
CA LYS A 132 15.38 -0.16 -19.41
C LYS A 132 14.46 -1.38 -19.41
N MET A 133 13.44 -1.33 -18.55
CA MET A 133 12.48 -2.41 -18.35
C MET A 133 11.51 -2.45 -19.54
N THR A 134 11.17 -3.63 -20.03
CA THR A 134 10.27 -3.76 -21.19
C THR A 134 8.82 -3.49 -20.79
N ALA A 135 7.99 -3.00 -21.72
CA ALA A 135 6.60 -2.63 -21.44
C ALA A 135 5.75 -3.80 -20.89
N THR A 136 6.01 -5.02 -21.36
CA THR A 136 5.37 -6.26 -20.88
C THR A 136 5.79 -6.60 -19.47
N GLU A 137 7.08 -6.52 -19.16
CA GLU A 137 7.61 -6.76 -17.81
C GLU A 137 7.05 -5.77 -16.79
N ILE A 138 6.91 -4.48 -17.17
CA ILE A 138 6.28 -3.46 -16.31
C ILE A 138 4.83 -3.84 -16.02
N MET A 139 4.09 -4.32 -17.03
CA MET A 139 2.69 -4.70 -16.89
C MET A 139 2.52 -5.93 -16.00
N GLU A 140 3.33 -6.98 -16.20
CA GLU A 140 3.31 -8.19 -15.37
C GLU A 140 3.69 -7.88 -13.92
N ARG A 141 4.78 -7.12 -13.71
CA ARG A 141 5.20 -6.72 -12.36
C ARG A 141 4.15 -5.84 -11.69
N SER A 142 3.53 -4.91 -12.41
CA SER A 142 2.41 -4.10 -11.90
C SER A 142 1.23 -4.97 -11.50
N GLY A 143 0.92 -6.02 -12.27
CA GLY A 143 -0.10 -7.01 -11.94
C GLY A 143 0.22 -7.78 -10.66
N GLN A 144 1.46 -8.24 -10.49
CA GLN A 144 1.91 -8.95 -9.27
C GLN A 144 1.82 -8.04 -8.03
N ILE A 145 2.31 -6.80 -8.13
CA ILE A 145 2.21 -5.81 -7.05
C ILE A 145 0.76 -5.54 -6.70
N ALA A 146 -0.08 -5.37 -7.70
CA ALA A 146 -1.50 -5.12 -7.51
C ALA A 146 -2.21 -6.30 -6.82
N MET A 147 -1.83 -7.54 -7.12
CA MET A 147 -2.35 -8.73 -6.45
C MET A 147 -1.90 -8.79 -4.98
N LEU A 148 -0.62 -8.55 -4.70
CA LEU A 148 -0.07 -8.48 -3.33
C LEU A 148 -0.74 -7.40 -2.48
N LEU A 149 -1.03 -6.25 -3.10
CA LEU A 149 -1.68 -5.12 -2.45
C LEU A 149 -3.22 -5.17 -2.55
N GLY A 150 -3.80 -6.23 -3.12
CA GLY A 150 -5.24 -6.28 -3.41
C GLY A 150 -6.12 -6.08 -2.18
N ALA A 151 -5.78 -6.71 -1.05
CA ALA A 151 -6.51 -6.56 0.21
C ALA A 151 -6.44 -5.12 0.75
N MET A 152 -5.29 -4.46 0.58
CA MET A 152 -5.05 -3.09 0.99
C MET A 152 -5.79 -2.09 0.09
N PHE A 153 -5.68 -2.28 -1.23
CA PHE A 153 -6.37 -1.46 -2.22
C PHE A 153 -7.88 -1.58 -2.12
N GLY A 154 -8.42 -2.79 -1.93
CA GLY A 154 -9.87 -2.98 -1.73
C GLY A 154 -10.39 -2.21 -0.51
N ARG A 155 -9.64 -2.24 0.61
CA ARG A 155 -10.01 -1.44 1.78
C ARG A 155 -9.89 0.05 1.53
N LEU A 156 -8.81 0.50 0.89
CA LEU A 156 -8.62 1.90 0.54
C LEU A 156 -9.75 2.39 -0.39
N GLN A 157 -10.20 1.56 -1.32
CA GLN A 157 -11.36 1.88 -2.16
C GLN A 157 -12.63 2.05 -1.34
N VAL A 158 -12.93 1.09 -0.45
CA VAL A 158 -14.17 1.12 0.34
C VAL A 158 -14.17 2.19 1.43
N GLU A 159 -13.06 2.38 2.15
CA GLU A 159 -12.98 3.26 3.32
C GLU A 159 -12.49 4.68 3.00
N PHE A 160 -11.82 4.90 1.86
CA PHE A 160 -11.27 6.21 1.49
C PHE A 160 -11.82 6.72 0.16
N LEU A 161 -11.54 6.03 -0.96
CA LEU A 161 -11.84 6.57 -2.28
C LEU A 161 -13.35 6.69 -2.55
N ASN A 162 -14.14 5.68 -2.17
CA ASN A 162 -15.60 5.72 -2.33
C ASN A 162 -16.22 6.88 -1.55
N PRO A 163 -15.99 7.02 -0.23
CA PRO A 163 -16.47 8.17 0.53
C PRO A 163 -15.95 9.51 -0.01
N LEU A 164 -14.70 9.56 -0.46
CA LEU A 164 -14.10 10.78 -1.02
C LEU A 164 -14.81 11.23 -2.30
N LEU A 165 -15.04 10.29 -3.22
CA LEU A 165 -15.71 10.57 -4.48
C LEU A 165 -17.19 10.90 -4.27
N GLN A 166 -17.87 10.17 -3.38
CA GLN A 166 -19.24 10.50 -2.98
C GLN A 166 -19.31 11.92 -2.42
N ARG A 167 -18.41 12.27 -1.48
CA ARG A 167 -18.38 13.61 -0.90
C ARG A 167 -18.06 14.70 -1.93
N ALA A 168 -17.09 14.46 -2.80
CA ALA A 168 -16.73 15.39 -3.86
C ALA A 168 -17.91 15.62 -4.81
N TYR A 169 -18.59 14.54 -5.20
CA TYR A 169 -19.80 14.61 -6.01
C TYR A 169 -20.91 15.41 -5.33
N GLN A 170 -21.19 15.16 -4.05
CA GLN A 170 -22.18 15.90 -3.28
C GLN A 170 -21.88 17.41 -3.25
N ILE A 171 -20.63 17.79 -2.98
CA ILE A 171 -20.22 19.20 -2.96
C ILE A 171 -20.38 19.85 -4.34
N LEU A 172 -20.02 19.14 -5.40
CA LEU A 172 -20.15 19.66 -6.76
C LEU A 172 -21.62 19.74 -7.20
N ARG A 173 -22.46 18.79 -6.76
CA ARG A 173 -23.90 18.79 -6.96
C ARG A 173 -24.56 19.97 -6.26
N GLU A 174 -24.24 20.22 -4.99
CA GLU A 174 -24.73 21.38 -4.22
C GLU A 174 -24.35 22.71 -4.89
N ARG A 175 -23.22 22.75 -5.61
CA ARG A 175 -22.76 23.92 -6.37
C ARG A 175 -23.37 24.03 -7.77
N GLY A 176 -24.14 23.04 -8.23
CA GLY A 176 -24.69 22.99 -9.59
C GLY A 176 -23.64 22.76 -10.69
N ALA A 177 -22.43 22.29 -10.35
CA ALA A 177 -21.34 22.07 -11.31
C ALA A 177 -21.45 20.73 -12.06
N VAL A 178 -22.28 19.80 -11.58
CA VAL A 178 -22.55 18.49 -12.18
C VAL A 178 -24.05 18.21 -12.16
N PRO A 179 -24.58 17.42 -13.12
CA PRO A 179 -25.98 17.00 -13.13
C PRO A 179 -26.34 16.19 -11.89
N ASP A 180 -27.59 16.28 -11.44
CA ASP A 180 -28.10 15.47 -10.32
C ASP A 180 -28.37 14.03 -10.78
N LEU A 181 -27.36 13.20 -10.66
CA LEU A 181 -27.38 11.76 -10.82
C LEU A 181 -27.45 11.06 -9.44
N PRO A 182 -28.32 10.05 -9.27
CA PRO A 182 -28.36 9.27 -8.03
C PRO A 182 -27.19 8.28 -7.96
N LEU A 183 -26.13 8.64 -7.20
CA LEU A 183 -25.01 7.74 -6.87
C LEU A 183 -25.39 6.74 -5.76
N ASP A 184 -26.48 6.01 -5.97
CA ASP A 184 -27.05 5.09 -4.98
C ASP A 184 -26.33 3.73 -4.96
N GLY A 185 -25.36 3.52 -5.86
CA GLY A 185 -24.72 2.21 -6.08
C GLY A 185 -25.63 1.17 -6.74
N ARG A 186 -26.91 1.48 -6.96
CA ARG A 186 -27.89 0.64 -7.68
C ARG A 186 -28.08 1.08 -9.12
N THR A 187 -28.38 2.37 -9.31
CA THR A 187 -28.62 2.96 -10.64
C THR A 187 -27.33 3.47 -11.26
N LEU A 188 -26.42 3.99 -10.44
CA LEU A 188 -25.13 4.53 -10.86
C LEU A 188 -24.08 4.18 -9.82
N ALA A 189 -23.00 3.53 -10.27
CA ALA A 189 -21.91 3.06 -9.43
C ALA A 189 -20.58 3.66 -9.90
N ILE A 190 -19.71 3.95 -8.93
CA ILE A 190 -18.35 4.43 -9.22
C ILE A 190 -17.51 3.24 -9.65
N GLU A 191 -17.02 3.28 -10.88
CA GLU A 191 -16.13 2.25 -11.44
C GLU A 191 -14.67 2.70 -11.40
N TYR A 192 -13.81 1.93 -10.74
CA TYR A 192 -12.37 2.20 -10.69
C TYR A 192 -11.63 1.56 -11.86
N ARG A 193 -11.24 2.36 -12.84
CA ARG A 193 -10.36 1.92 -13.94
C ARG A 193 -8.90 1.83 -13.48
N SER A 194 -8.57 0.86 -12.64
CA SER A 194 -7.20 0.59 -12.19
C SER A 194 -6.54 -0.56 -13.00
N PRO A 195 -5.20 -0.65 -13.08
CA PRO A 195 -4.52 -1.80 -13.67
C PRO A 195 -4.90 -3.13 -13.02
N LEU A 196 -5.16 -3.14 -11.70
CA LEU A 196 -5.66 -4.33 -10.99
C LEU A 196 -7.05 -4.72 -11.49
N ALA A 197 -7.96 -3.75 -11.57
CA ALA A 197 -9.30 -3.97 -12.07
C ALA A 197 -9.26 -4.52 -13.51
N ARG A 198 -8.38 -3.95 -14.37
CA ARG A 198 -8.17 -4.48 -15.72
C ARG A 198 -7.64 -5.92 -15.72
N ALA A 199 -6.67 -6.25 -14.87
CA ALA A 199 -6.13 -7.60 -14.77
C ALA A 199 -7.18 -8.62 -14.26
N GLN A 200 -7.97 -8.24 -13.25
CA GLN A 200 -9.09 -9.04 -12.75
C GLN A 200 -10.18 -9.23 -13.82
N SER A 201 -10.56 -8.15 -14.50
CA SER A 201 -11.48 -8.17 -15.64
C SER A 201 -10.98 -9.12 -16.73
N SER A 202 -9.71 -9.02 -17.15
CA SER A 202 -9.14 -9.91 -18.17
C SER A 202 -9.14 -11.38 -17.75
N ALA A 203 -8.81 -11.69 -16.51
CA ALA A 203 -8.87 -13.06 -16.00
C ALA A 203 -10.31 -13.60 -15.99
N HIS A 204 -11.27 -12.79 -15.53
CA HIS A 204 -12.69 -13.16 -15.51
C HIS A 204 -13.23 -13.41 -16.92
N ILE A 205 -12.83 -12.59 -17.89
CA ILE A 205 -13.20 -12.76 -19.31
C ILE A 205 -12.67 -14.07 -19.87
N GLN A 206 -11.41 -14.43 -19.57
CA GLN A 206 -10.83 -15.70 -20.01
C GLN A 206 -11.59 -16.90 -19.42
N THR A 207 -11.97 -16.82 -18.14
CA THR A 207 -12.81 -17.84 -17.49
C THR A 207 -14.16 -17.97 -18.17
N LEU A 208 -14.84 -16.85 -18.46
CA LEU A 208 -16.13 -16.86 -19.15
C LEU A 208 -16.04 -17.40 -20.57
N MET A 209 -14.98 -17.04 -21.32
CA MET A 209 -14.75 -17.59 -22.66
C MET A 209 -14.50 -19.10 -22.62
N GLY A 210 -13.75 -19.59 -21.63
CA GLY A 210 -13.57 -21.03 -21.42
C GLY A 210 -14.89 -21.75 -21.10
N TRP A 211 -15.70 -21.18 -20.21
CA TRP A 211 -17.03 -21.71 -19.91
C TRP A 211 -17.96 -21.70 -21.13
N LEU A 212 -17.96 -20.62 -21.91
CA LEU A 212 -18.78 -20.49 -23.12
C LEU A 212 -18.38 -21.53 -24.17
N GLY A 213 -17.06 -21.75 -24.36
CA GLY A 213 -16.56 -22.80 -25.25
C GLY A 213 -16.99 -24.22 -24.80
N LEU A 214 -16.95 -24.50 -23.50
CA LEU A 214 -17.46 -25.76 -22.95
C LEU A 214 -18.97 -25.90 -23.16
N ALA A 215 -19.74 -24.83 -22.91
CA ALA A 215 -21.19 -24.84 -23.08
C ALA A 215 -21.59 -25.08 -24.55
N GLN A 216 -20.84 -24.52 -25.50
CA GLN A 216 -21.01 -24.80 -26.93
C GLN A 216 -20.67 -26.25 -27.29
N SER A 217 -19.68 -26.86 -26.63
CA SER A 217 -19.29 -28.27 -26.85
C SER A 217 -20.32 -29.28 -26.33
N LEU A 218 -21.15 -28.90 -25.36
CA LEU A 218 -22.23 -29.73 -24.80
C LEU A 218 -23.47 -29.83 -25.71
N GLY A 219 -23.45 -29.17 -26.87
CA GLY A 219 -24.49 -29.29 -27.91
C GLY A 219 -25.47 -28.12 -27.96
N LYS A 220 -26.39 -28.20 -28.92
CA LYS A 220 -27.29 -27.10 -29.30
C LYS A 220 -28.30 -26.72 -28.20
N ASP A 221 -28.77 -27.70 -27.42
CA ASP A 221 -29.75 -27.46 -26.34
C ASP A 221 -29.17 -26.61 -25.21
N THR A 222 -27.87 -26.77 -24.92
CA THR A 222 -27.17 -25.95 -23.91
C THR A 222 -26.94 -24.54 -24.42
N SER A 223 -26.59 -24.39 -25.70
CA SER A 223 -26.38 -23.09 -26.35
C SER A 223 -27.66 -22.25 -26.38
N ALA A 224 -28.83 -22.88 -26.53
CA ALA A 224 -30.13 -22.20 -26.48
C ALA A 224 -30.48 -21.62 -25.10
N ARG A 225 -29.79 -22.04 -24.03
CA ARG A 225 -29.96 -21.50 -22.67
C ARG A 225 -29.06 -20.30 -22.38
N ILE A 226 -28.18 -19.93 -23.31
CA ILE A 226 -27.23 -18.82 -23.14
C ILE A 226 -27.82 -17.57 -23.77
N ASP A 227 -27.99 -16.52 -22.97
CA ASP A 227 -28.37 -15.20 -23.44
C ASP A 227 -27.14 -14.49 -24.04
N GLY A 228 -27.07 -14.43 -25.37
CA GLY A 228 -25.97 -13.81 -26.10
C GLY A 228 -25.88 -12.30 -25.87
N ASP A 229 -27.01 -11.63 -25.67
CA ASP A 229 -27.06 -10.17 -25.48
C ASP A 229 -26.54 -9.82 -24.09
N ALA A 230 -26.97 -10.56 -23.06
CA ALA A 230 -26.44 -10.39 -21.70
C ALA A 230 -24.93 -10.67 -21.61
N VAL A 231 -24.44 -11.66 -22.36
CA VAL A 231 -23.00 -11.98 -22.44
C VAL A 231 -22.22 -10.85 -23.13
N LEU A 232 -22.74 -10.33 -24.23
CA LEU A 232 -22.12 -9.22 -24.97
C LEU A 232 -22.06 -7.95 -24.11
N ASP A 233 -23.15 -7.61 -23.42
CA ASP A 233 -23.23 -6.48 -22.50
C ASP A 233 -22.24 -6.62 -21.34
N TYR A 234 -22.15 -7.83 -20.78
CA TYR A 234 -21.20 -8.11 -19.71
C TYR A 234 -19.75 -7.91 -20.18
N PHE A 235 -19.39 -8.44 -21.36
CA PHE A 235 -18.05 -8.25 -21.93
C PHE A 235 -17.75 -6.78 -22.24
N ALA A 236 -18.72 -6.07 -22.83
CA ALA A 236 -18.54 -4.68 -23.20
C ALA A 236 -18.32 -3.78 -21.97
N ARG A 237 -19.07 -4.00 -20.88
CA ARG A 237 -18.86 -3.34 -19.59
C ARG A 237 -17.48 -3.68 -19.01
N THR A 238 -17.13 -4.96 -18.98
CA THR A 238 -15.90 -5.46 -18.35
C THR A 238 -14.61 -5.04 -19.08
N LEU A 239 -14.67 -4.90 -20.42
CA LEU A 239 -13.58 -4.40 -21.27
C LEU A 239 -13.54 -2.88 -21.39
N GLY A 240 -14.57 -2.18 -20.90
CA GLY A 240 -14.69 -0.72 -21.03
C GLY A 240 -14.92 -0.28 -22.48
N VAL A 241 -15.62 -1.08 -23.29
CA VAL A 241 -16.01 -0.72 -24.65
C VAL A 241 -16.93 0.51 -24.58
N PRO A 242 -16.64 1.60 -25.31
CA PRO A 242 -17.52 2.77 -25.33
C PRO A 242 -18.95 2.40 -25.71
N ALA A 243 -19.93 2.95 -24.97
CA ALA A 243 -21.36 2.69 -25.22
C ALA A 243 -21.82 3.09 -26.62
N VAL A 244 -21.04 3.87 -27.36
CA VAL A 244 -21.28 4.21 -28.78
C VAL A 244 -21.31 2.97 -29.68
N PHE A 245 -20.63 1.88 -29.28
CA PHE A 245 -20.61 0.62 -30.03
C PHE A 245 -21.74 -0.35 -29.63
N LEU A 246 -22.54 0.01 -28.62
CA LEU A 246 -23.65 -0.81 -28.14
C LEU A 246 -24.97 -0.14 -28.52
N ASN A 247 -25.95 -0.94 -28.94
CA ASN A 247 -27.30 -0.44 -29.10
C ASN A 247 -27.89 -0.13 -27.72
N PRO A 248 -28.55 1.01 -27.52
CA PRO A 248 -29.23 1.29 -26.26
C PRO A 248 -30.30 0.22 -26.03
N ILE A 249 -30.27 -0.41 -24.85
CA ILE A 249 -31.23 -1.43 -24.43
C ILE A 249 -32.62 -0.77 -24.39
N VAL A 250 -33.44 -1.03 -25.40
CA VAL A 250 -34.88 -0.78 -25.30
C VAL A 250 -35.42 -1.94 -24.47
N PRO A 251 -36.03 -1.70 -23.29
CA PRO A 251 -36.64 -2.78 -22.53
C PRO A 251 -37.69 -3.45 -23.43
N ILE A 252 -37.54 -4.76 -23.64
CA ILE A 252 -38.44 -5.57 -24.46
C ILE A 252 -39.84 -5.39 -23.89
N GLN A 253 -40.70 -4.68 -24.63
CA GLN A 253 -42.12 -4.69 -24.37
C GLN A 253 -42.59 -6.13 -24.53
N THR A 254 -43.17 -6.69 -23.47
CA THR A 254 -43.92 -7.92 -23.49
C THR A 254 -45.03 -7.80 -24.53
N VAL A 255 -44.80 -8.30 -25.74
CA VAL A 255 -45.83 -8.53 -26.73
C VAL A 255 -45.93 -10.04 -26.90
N GLN A 256 -46.86 -10.64 -26.16
CA GLN A 256 -47.69 -11.78 -26.59
C GLN A 256 -48.72 -12.12 -25.51
N GLU A 257 -49.73 -11.25 -25.37
CA GLU A 257 -51.06 -11.62 -24.86
C GLU A 257 -52.06 -10.67 -25.54
N GLY A 258 -52.73 -11.16 -26.59
CA GLY A 258 -53.67 -10.33 -27.34
C GLY A 258 -54.11 -10.79 -28.72
N GLU A 259 -54.01 -12.08 -29.08
CA GLU A 259 -54.77 -12.63 -30.21
C GLU A 259 -55.33 -14.01 -29.84
N MET A 260 -56.26 -14.03 -28.88
CA MET A 260 -57.37 -14.97 -28.91
C MET A 260 -58.65 -14.21 -28.53
N ASN A 261 -59.63 -14.33 -29.41
CA ASN A 261 -61.06 -14.01 -29.27
C ASN A 261 -61.49 -12.57 -29.61
N ASN A 262 -61.96 -12.37 -30.84
CA ASN A 262 -63.41 -12.26 -31.07
C ASN A 262 -63.77 -12.38 -32.57
N GLU A 263 -64.78 -13.23 -32.81
CA GLU A 263 -65.73 -13.33 -33.93
C GLU A 263 -65.23 -13.47 -35.38
#